data_AF-Q2FBS7-F1
#
_entry.id   AF-Q2FBS7-F1
#
_cell.length_a   1.000
_cell.length_b   1.000
_cell.length_c   1.000
_cell.angle_alpha   90.00
_cell.angle_beta   90.00
_cell.angle_gamma   90.00
#
_symmetry.space_group_name_H-M   'P 1'
#
loop_
_entity.id
_entity.type
_entity.pdbx_description
1 polymer ?
#
loop_
_entity_poly.entity_id
_entity_poly.type
_entity_poly.pdbx_seq_one_letter_code
_entity_poly.pdbx_strand_id
1 'polypeptide(L)'
;HEVATGGQCELGFKFGKLIQAADWLMTYKYVIKNVAKKYGRTVTFMPKPVFGDNGSGMHCHQSIWKDGQPLFAGDKYAGLSETALHYIGGLLKHAPAVLAITNPTTNSYKRLVPGYEAPVNLAYSQGNRSASIRIPLSGTNPKAKRLEFRCPDATSNPYLAFAAMLCAGLDGIKNKIDPGEPLDKNIYELSPEELAKVPSTPGSLDAALEALEKDHAFLTEGGVFSE
;
A
#
# COMPACT_ATOMS: atom_id res chain seq x y z
N HIS A 1 9.41 -10.92 -15.70
CA HIS A 1 8.07 -11.13 -16.27
C HIS A 1 7.12 -11.30 -15.11
N GLU A 2 6.03 -10.54 -15.10
CA GLU A 2 4.96 -10.60 -14.09
C GLU A 2 3.77 -11.44 -14.59
N VAL A 3 2.66 -11.40 -13.88
CA VAL A 3 1.52 -12.29 -14.10
C VAL A 3 0.75 -12.02 -15.39
N ALA A 4 0.55 -10.75 -15.77
CA ALA A 4 -0.26 -10.44 -16.95
C ALA A 4 0.44 -10.74 -18.28
N THR A 5 -0.39 -11.12 -19.25
CA THR A 5 -0.02 -11.18 -20.65
C THR A 5 0.33 -9.78 -21.19
N GLY A 6 0.91 -9.69 -22.39
CA GLY A 6 1.25 -8.39 -22.98
C GLY A 6 2.51 -7.72 -22.40
N GLY A 7 3.36 -8.48 -21.72
CA GLY A 7 4.70 -8.03 -21.34
C GLY A 7 4.77 -7.28 -20.01
N GLN A 8 3.90 -7.60 -19.06
CA GLN A 8 4.02 -7.06 -17.70
C GLN A 8 5.36 -7.49 -17.06
N CYS A 9 6.02 -6.55 -16.40
CA CYS A 9 7.32 -6.72 -15.77
C CYS A 9 7.42 -5.91 -14.48
N GLU A 10 8.19 -6.43 -13.52
CA GLU A 10 8.60 -5.75 -12.30
C GLU A 10 10.12 -5.77 -12.20
N LEU A 11 10.71 -4.66 -11.75
CA LEU A 11 12.09 -4.59 -11.29
C LEU A 11 12.11 -3.90 -9.92
N GLY A 12 12.39 -4.67 -8.88
CA GLY A 12 12.57 -4.12 -7.53
C GLY A 12 13.88 -3.33 -7.41
N PHE A 13 13.87 -2.28 -6.60
CA PHE A 13 15.08 -1.59 -6.14
C PHE A 13 15.14 -1.60 -4.61
N LYS A 14 16.35 -1.44 -4.07
CA LYS A 14 16.56 -1.44 -2.62
C LYS A 14 15.83 -0.24 -1.99
N PHE A 15 15.21 -0.46 -0.84
CA PHE A 15 14.54 0.60 -0.08
C PHE A 15 15.49 1.72 0.33
N GLY A 16 14.94 2.91 0.59
CA GLY A 16 15.64 4.10 1.05
C GLY A 16 14.83 4.86 2.09
N LYS A 17 15.35 6.01 2.56
CA LYS A 17 14.55 6.95 3.35
C LYS A 17 13.40 7.50 2.48
N LEU A 18 12.33 7.99 3.10
CA LEU A 18 11.07 8.35 2.42
C LEU A 18 11.28 9.21 1.15
N ILE A 19 11.95 10.36 1.28
CA ILE A 19 12.17 11.29 0.15
C ILE A 19 13.04 10.63 -0.94
N GLN A 20 14.14 9.99 -0.53
CA GLN A 20 15.05 9.31 -1.44
C GLN A 20 14.37 8.16 -2.21
N ALA A 21 13.47 7.41 -1.56
CA ALA A 21 12.70 6.37 -2.22
C ALA A 21 11.73 6.96 -3.27
N ALA A 22 11.15 8.13 -3.01
CA ALA A 22 10.31 8.83 -3.97
C ALA A 22 11.12 9.35 -5.16
N ASP A 23 12.31 9.93 -4.93
CA ASP A 23 13.26 10.34 -5.98
C ASP A 23 13.64 9.16 -6.88
N TRP A 24 13.96 8.02 -6.26
CA TRP A 24 14.30 6.80 -6.96
C TRP A 24 13.14 6.25 -7.77
N LEU A 25 11.91 6.31 -7.27
CA LEU A 25 10.74 5.87 -8.01
C LEU A 25 10.45 6.77 -9.23
N MET A 26 10.64 8.08 -9.11
CA MET A 26 10.55 8.99 -10.26
C MET A 26 11.62 8.67 -11.31
N THR A 27 12.86 8.47 -10.86
CA THR A 27 13.99 8.06 -11.71
C THR A 27 13.71 6.71 -12.37
N TYR A 28 13.19 5.74 -11.63
CA TYR A 28 12.81 4.42 -12.11
C TYR A 28 11.81 4.51 -13.26
N LYS A 29 10.71 5.27 -13.07
CA LYS A 29 9.69 5.49 -14.12
C LYS A 29 10.29 6.14 -15.36
N TYR A 30 11.17 7.12 -15.18
CA TYR A 30 11.86 7.80 -16.28
C TYR A 30 12.77 6.86 -17.07
N VAL A 31 13.65 6.12 -16.37
CA VAL A 31 14.61 5.21 -16.99
C VAL A 31 13.88 4.11 -17.75
N ILE A 32 12.88 3.46 -17.14
CA ILE A 32 12.13 2.38 -17.77
C ILE A 32 11.46 2.84 -19.08
N LYS A 33 10.79 4.00 -19.06
CA LYS A 33 10.14 4.55 -20.26
C LYS A 33 11.14 4.88 -21.36
N ASN A 34 12.27 5.49 -21.01
CA ASN A 34 13.27 5.89 -22.01
C ASN A 34 14.05 4.72 -22.58
N VAL A 35 14.38 3.72 -21.76
CA VAL A 35 15.00 2.48 -22.23
C VAL A 35 14.02 1.76 -23.17
N ALA A 36 12.75 1.58 -22.79
CA ALA A 36 11.76 0.98 -23.68
C ALA A 36 11.64 1.73 -25.01
N LYS A 37 11.58 3.08 -24.96
CA LYS A 37 11.53 3.93 -26.16
C LYS A 37 12.76 3.73 -27.06
N LYS A 38 13.97 3.63 -26.48
CA LYS A 38 15.21 3.37 -27.23
C LYS A 38 15.17 2.05 -28.01
N TYR A 39 14.44 1.06 -27.50
CA TYR A 39 14.23 -0.24 -28.15
C TYR A 39 12.91 -0.33 -28.94
N GLY A 40 12.30 0.80 -29.32
CA GLY A 40 11.10 0.84 -30.15
C GLY A 40 9.83 0.34 -29.45
N ARG A 41 9.79 0.39 -28.11
CA ARG A 41 8.65 -0.01 -27.28
C ARG A 41 8.07 1.19 -26.53
N THR A 42 6.86 1.03 -26.00
CA THR A 42 6.23 1.99 -25.08
C THR A 42 5.86 1.28 -23.79
N VAL A 43 6.03 1.96 -22.65
CA VAL A 43 5.69 1.43 -21.32
C VAL A 43 4.68 2.35 -20.65
N THR A 44 3.69 1.74 -20.03
CA THR A 44 2.71 2.42 -19.19
C THR A 44 2.84 1.94 -17.73
N PHE A 45 2.54 2.85 -16.82
CA PHE A 45 2.41 2.58 -15.38
C PHE A 45 0.95 2.66 -14.92
N MET A 46 0.00 2.67 -15.88
CA MET A 46 -1.43 2.68 -15.55
C MET A 46 -1.81 1.42 -14.76
N PRO A 47 -2.75 1.51 -13.80
CA PRO A 47 -2.99 0.42 -12.86
C PRO A 47 -3.72 -0.76 -13.50
N LYS A 48 -4.53 -0.50 -14.53
CA LYS A 48 -5.30 -1.52 -15.25
C LYS A 48 -5.36 -1.18 -16.74
N PRO A 49 -4.28 -1.44 -17.51
CA PRO A 49 -4.25 -1.13 -18.94
C PRO A 49 -5.00 -2.17 -19.79
N VAL A 50 -5.22 -3.38 -19.24
CA VAL A 50 -5.88 -4.50 -19.93
C VAL A 50 -7.03 -5.00 -19.06
N PHE A 51 -8.23 -5.08 -19.65
CA PHE A 51 -9.39 -5.68 -19.01
C PHE A 51 -9.24 -7.20 -18.96
N GLY A 52 -9.68 -7.83 -17.87
CA GLY A 52 -9.65 -9.29 -17.74
C GLY A 52 -8.29 -9.90 -17.33
N ASP A 53 -7.24 -9.10 -17.20
CA ASP A 53 -5.89 -9.56 -16.80
C ASP A 53 -5.37 -8.76 -15.58
N ASN A 54 -4.22 -9.12 -15.01
CA ASN A 54 -3.68 -8.51 -13.79
C ASN A 54 -3.37 -7.02 -13.97
N GLY A 55 -3.55 -6.27 -12.87
CA GLY A 55 -3.21 -4.85 -12.81
C GLY A 55 -1.73 -4.62 -12.45
N SER A 56 -1.26 -3.39 -12.62
CA SER A 56 0.05 -2.95 -12.15
C SER A 56 -0.11 -2.16 -10.85
N GLY A 57 0.48 -2.67 -9.76
CA GLY A 57 0.48 -2.03 -8.45
C GLY A 57 1.79 -1.33 -8.12
N MET A 58 1.85 -0.74 -6.93
CA MET A 58 3.05 -0.19 -6.32
C MET A 58 3.05 -0.59 -4.84
N HIS A 59 3.44 -1.83 -4.56
CA HIS A 59 3.47 -2.30 -3.18
C HIS A 59 4.52 -1.52 -2.37
N CYS A 60 4.09 -0.97 -1.25
CA CYS A 60 4.91 -0.07 -0.43
C CYS A 60 5.32 -0.78 0.86
N HIS A 61 6.57 -1.26 0.88
CA HIS A 61 7.17 -1.78 2.09
C HIS A 61 7.57 -0.66 3.04
N GLN A 62 7.15 -0.76 4.31
CA GLN A 62 7.34 0.32 5.30
C GLN A 62 7.86 -0.23 6.63
N SER A 63 8.81 0.50 7.24
CA SER A 63 9.34 0.22 8.57
C SER A 63 9.87 1.51 9.20
N ILE A 64 9.62 1.73 10.49
CA ILE A 64 10.21 2.85 11.24
C ILE A 64 11.50 2.40 11.93
N TRP A 65 12.49 3.29 11.91
CA TRP A 65 13.78 3.13 12.57
C TRP A 65 14.07 4.33 13.45
N LYS A 66 14.70 4.11 14.59
CA LYS A 66 15.16 5.16 15.50
C LYS A 66 16.55 4.81 16.01
N ASP A 67 17.48 5.76 15.92
CA ASP A 67 18.87 5.59 16.39
C ASP A 67 19.56 4.31 15.87
N GLY A 68 19.28 3.97 14.61
CA GLY A 68 19.83 2.78 13.94
C GLY A 68 19.15 1.45 14.30
N GLN A 69 18.11 1.46 15.15
CA GLN A 69 17.37 0.28 15.56
C GLN A 69 16.00 0.19 14.85
N PRO A 70 15.61 -0.99 14.34
CA PRO A 70 14.30 -1.20 13.74
C PRO A 70 13.22 -1.25 14.83
N LEU A 71 12.12 -0.52 14.65
CA LEU A 71 11.04 -0.45 15.64
C LEU A 71 9.89 -1.43 15.37
N PHE A 72 9.87 -2.08 14.20
CA PHE A 72 8.72 -2.90 13.78
C PHE A 72 8.83 -4.37 14.18
N ALA A 73 9.99 -4.82 14.65
CA ALA A 73 10.18 -6.17 15.16
C ALA A 73 9.77 -6.28 16.63
N GLY A 74 9.06 -7.36 16.97
CA GLY A 74 8.61 -7.62 18.34
C GLY A 74 8.10 -9.05 18.51
N ASP A 75 7.29 -9.26 19.54
CA ASP A 75 6.79 -10.55 20.01
C ASP A 75 5.30 -10.78 19.71
N LYS A 76 4.65 -9.85 19.01
CA LYS A 76 3.24 -9.97 18.62
C LYS A 76 3.09 -10.79 17.34
N TYR A 77 1.86 -10.85 16.85
CA TYR A 77 1.50 -11.52 15.61
C TYR A 77 2.52 -11.25 14.48
N ALA A 78 2.92 -12.31 13.77
CA ALA A 78 3.91 -12.28 12.69
C ALA A 78 5.30 -11.72 13.07
N GLY A 79 5.64 -11.65 14.36
CA GLY A 79 6.88 -11.07 14.89
C GLY A 79 6.91 -9.54 14.80
N LEU A 80 5.74 -8.91 14.85
CA LEU A 80 5.59 -7.46 14.89
C LEU A 80 5.72 -6.92 16.32
N SER A 81 6.13 -5.66 16.44
CA SER A 81 5.99 -4.90 17.67
C SER A 81 4.58 -4.33 17.81
N GLU A 82 4.22 -3.91 19.02
CA GLU A 82 3.01 -3.12 19.26
C GLU A 82 3.00 -1.81 18.44
N THR A 83 4.17 -1.15 18.30
CA THR A 83 4.31 0.04 17.44
C THR A 83 3.94 -0.26 15.98
N ALA A 84 4.35 -1.41 15.45
CA ALA A 84 3.98 -1.78 14.09
C ALA A 84 2.48 -2.08 13.96
N LEU A 85 1.86 -2.72 14.95
CA LEU A 85 0.43 -2.96 14.96
C LEU A 85 -0.37 -1.66 14.99
N HIS A 86 0.00 -0.70 15.83
CA HIS A 86 -0.65 0.61 15.84
C HIS A 86 -0.47 1.38 14.52
N TYR A 87 0.72 1.27 13.89
CA TYR A 87 0.93 1.85 12.56
C TYR A 87 0.00 1.23 11.52
N ILE A 88 -0.18 -0.10 11.55
CA ILE A 88 -1.14 -0.81 10.69
C ILE A 88 -2.57 -0.32 10.99
N GLY A 89 -2.94 -0.16 12.27
CA GLY A 89 -4.25 0.32 12.68
C GLY A 89 -4.57 1.69 12.12
N GLY A 90 -3.63 2.64 12.21
CA GLY A 90 -3.76 3.96 11.59
C GLY A 90 -3.89 3.88 10.06
N LEU A 91 -3.06 3.07 9.41
CA LEU A 91 -3.10 2.92 7.95
C LEU A 91 -4.41 2.28 7.47
N LEU A 92 -4.97 1.31 8.20
CA LEU A 92 -6.28 0.71 7.88
C LEU A 92 -7.44 1.67 8.13
N LYS A 93 -7.44 2.37 9.28
CA LYS A 93 -8.45 3.36 9.64
C LYS A 93 -8.57 4.45 8.56
N HIS A 94 -7.43 5.00 8.13
CA HIS A 94 -7.37 6.10 7.18
C HIS A 94 -7.27 5.64 5.72
N ALA A 95 -7.29 4.33 5.46
CA ALA A 95 -7.12 3.81 4.09
C ALA A 95 -8.08 4.46 3.08
N PRO A 96 -9.39 4.64 3.35
CA PRO A 96 -10.29 5.30 2.41
C PRO A 96 -9.80 6.69 1.94
N ALA A 97 -9.31 7.53 2.86
CA ALA A 97 -8.74 8.84 2.56
C ALA A 97 -7.36 8.75 1.92
N VAL A 98 -6.47 7.90 2.44
CA VAL A 98 -5.12 7.66 1.89
C VAL A 98 -5.19 7.24 0.42
N LEU A 99 -6.19 6.43 0.04
CA LEU A 99 -6.36 5.94 -1.33
C LEU A 99 -6.67 7.06 -2.34
N ALA A 100 -7.25 8.20 -1.92
CA ALA A 100 -7.39 9.36 -2.80
C ALA A 100 -6.03 9.88 -3.29
N ILE A 101 -4.97 9.68 -2.51
CA ILE A 101 -3.60 10.14 -2.81
C ILE A 101 -2.77 9.01 -3.42
N THR A 102 -2.90 7.78 -2.90
CA THR A 102 -2.10 6.62 -3.37
C THR A 102 -2.66 5.95 -4.61
N ASN A 103 -3.93 6.20 -4.93
CA ASN A 103 -4.67 5.67 -6.08
C ASN A 103 -5.47 6.78 -6.80
N PRO A 104 -4.81 7.87 -7.24
CA PRO A 104 -5.48 9.15 -7.53
C PRO A 104 -6.11 9.22 -8.93
N THR A 105 -6.43 8.09 -9.56
CA THR A 105 -7.01 8.06 -10.90
C THR A 105 -8.23 7.17 -10.97
N THR A 106 -9.16 7.47 -11.86
CA THR A 106 -10.30 6.58 -12.13
C THR A 106 -9.85 5.18 -12.58
N ASN A 107 -8.70 5.07 -13.24
CA ASN A 107 -8.11 3.79 -13.65
C ASN A 107 -7.58 2.98 -12.45
N SER A 108 -7.21 3.61 -11.35
CA SER A 108 -6.81 2.93 -10.11
C SER A 108 -7.92 2.03 -9.57
N TYR A 109 -9.16 2.51 -9.61
CA TYR A 109 -10.35 1.78 -9.17
C TYR A 109 -10.84 0.74 -10.18
N LYS A 110 -10.22 0.66 -11.37
CA LYS A 110 -10.36 -0.50 -12.27
C LYS A 110 -9.38 -1.62 -11.91
N ARG A 111 -8.31 -1.32 -11.16
CA ARG A 111 -7.42 -2.33 -10.55
C ARG A 111 -7.98 -2.82 -9.23
N LEU A 112 -8.46 -1.92 -8.36
CA LEU A 112 -9.03 -2.26 -7.04
C LEU A 112 -10.44 -2.85 -7.16
N VAL A 113 -10.55 -4.00 -7.82
CA VAL A 113 -11.78 -4.78 -7.94
C VAL A 113 -11.53 -6.22 -7.48
N PRO A 114 -12.52 -6.92 -6.91
CA PRO A 114 -12.38 -8.33 -6.57
C PRO A 114 -11.91 -9.18 -7.76
N GLY A 115 -11.09 -10.21 -7.51
CA GLY A 115 -10.79 -11.29 -8.48
C GLY A 115 -9.43 -11.28 -9.18
N TYR A 116 -8.57 -10.27 -9.01
CA TYR A 116 -7.26 -10.17 -9.71
C TYR A 116 -6.06 -9.89 -8.77
N GLU A 117 -5.95 -10.62 -7.66
CA GLU A 117 -4.99 -10.35 -6.56
C GLU A 117 -5.05 -8.92 -5.99
N ALA A 118 -6.10 -8.16 -6.31
CA ALA A 118 -6.22 -6.77 -5.90
C ALA A 118 -6.64 -6.68 -4.42
N PRO A 119 -5.91 -5.89 -3.62
CA PRO A 119 -6.13 -5.79 -2.17
C PRO A 119 -7.32 -4.86 -1.85
N VAL A 120 -8.54 -5.36 -2.03
CA VAL A 120 -9.77 -4.59 -1.74
C VAL A 120 -10.21 -4.71 -0.28
N ASN A 121 -9.71 -5.72 0.45
CA ASN A 121 -10.06 -5.98 1.84
C ASN A 121 -9.07 -5.26 2.76
N LEU A 122 -9.56 -4.28 3.51
CA LEU A 122 -8.81 -3.51 4.50
C LEU A 122 -8.56 -4.34 5.76
N ALA A 123 -7.69 -5.33 5.61
CA ALA A 123 -7.19 -6.18 6.67
C ALA A 123 -5.66 -6.31 6.55
N TYR A 124 -5.06 -6.89 7.59
CA TYR A 124 -3.67 -7.30 7.59
C TYR A 124 -3.51 -8.80 7.82
N SER A 125 -2.46 -9.41 7.26
CA SER A 125 -2.16 -10.84 7.44
C SER A 125 -0.72 -11.16 7.07
N GLN A 126 -0.16 -12.22 7.65
CA GLN A 126 1.11 -12.79 7.23
C GLN A 126 0.92 -13.69 6.01
N GLY A 127 1.57 -13.35 4.90
CA GLY A 127 1.58 -14.19 3.70
C GLY A 127 0.32 -14.16 2.82
N ASN A 128 -0.86 -13.81 3.35
CA ASN A 128 -2.08 -13.68 2.55
C ASN A 128 -1.96 -12.51 1.55
N ARG A 129 -2.07 -12.80 0.25
CA ARG A 129 -1.91 -11.81 -0.83
C ARG A 129 -3.15 -10.94 -1.04
N SER A 130 -4.27 -11.33 -0.45
CA SER A 130 -5.56 -10.67 -0.63
C SER A 130 -5.85 -9.57 0.39
N ALA A 131 -5.11 -9.56 1.51
CA ALA A 131 -5.16 -8.49 2.50
C ALA A 131 -4.49 -7.22 1.95
N SER A 132 -5.03 -6.06 2.31
CA SER A 132 -4.43 -4.77 1.97
C SER A 132 -3.03 -4.56 2.52
N ILE A 133 -2.78 -5.08 3.72
CA ILE A 133 -1.48 -5.03 4.36
C ILE A 133 -0.96 -6.45 4.53
N ARG A 134 0.13 -6.77 3.85
CA ARG A 134 0.82 -8.06 4.02
C ARG A 134 2.00 -7.89 4.95
N ILE A 135 2.23 -8.85 5.84
CA ILE A 135 3.45 -8.95 6.63
C ILE A 135 4.37 -9.99 5.95
N PRO A 136 5.48 -9.57 5.31
CA PRO A 136 6.36 -10.51 4.61
C PRO A 136 7.04 -11.49 5.57
N LEU A 137 7.09 -12.75 5.18
CA LEU A 137 7.92 -13.76 5.83
C LEU A 137 9.39 -13.34 5.70
N SER A 138 9.97 -12.92 6.83
CA SER A 138 11.30 -12.31 6.94
C SER A 138 12.21 -13.07 7.91
N GLY A 139 11.77 -14.25 8.36
CA GLY A 139 12.41 -15.01 9.41
C GLY A 139 12.45 -14.24 10.73
N THR A 140 13.52 -14.47 11.49
CA THR A 140 13.74 -13.88 12.83
C THR A 140 14.57 -12.60 12.82
N ASN A 141 15.09 -12.16 11.66
CA ASN A 141 15.95 -10.97 11.58
C ASN A 141 15.12 -9.69 11.82
N PRO A 142 15.35 -8.95 12.94
CA PRO A 142 14.58 -7.75 13.26
C PRO A 142 14.70 -6.67 12.18
N LYS A 143 15.87 -6.57 11.52
CA LYS A 143 16.14 -5.56 10.48
C LYS A 143 15.35 -5.78 9.20
N ALA A 144 14.80 -6.98 9.00
CA ALA A 144 13.99 -7.31 7.84
C ALA A 144 12.48 -7.16 8.11
N LYS A 145 12.07 -6.95 9.37
CA LYS A 145 10.66 -6.84 9.75
C LYS A 145 10.06 -5.52 9.24
N ARG A 146 8.94 -5.64 8.55
CA ARG A 146 8.25 -4.55 7.86
C ARG A 146 6.82 -4.97 7.55
N LEU A 147 5.97 -4.01 7.21
CA LEU A 147 4.70 -4.25 6.54
C LEU A 147 4.84 -3.98 5.03
N GLU A 148 3.88 -4.45 4.24
CA GLU A 148 3.70 -4.13 2.83
C GLU A 148 2.26 -3.66 2.61
N PHE A 149 2.06 -2.37 2.28
CA PHE A 149 0.76 -1.88 1.85
C PHE A 149 0.62 -2.06 0.34
N ARG A 150 -0.39 -2.83 -0.08
CA ARG A 150 -0.50 -3.36 -1.46
C ARG A 150 -1.43 -2.55 -2.35
N CYS A 151 -2.28 -1.72 -1.76
CA CYS A 151 -3.26 -0.91 -2.49
C CYS A 151 -2.65 0.13 -3.43
N PRO A 152 -1.57 0.86 -3.08
CA PRO A 152 -1.05 1.93 -3.92
C PRO A 152 -0.73 1.48 -5.34
N ASP A 153 -0.80 2.42 -6.28
CA ASP A 153 -0.37 2.21 -7.65
C ASP A 153 0.54 3.35 -8.15
N ALA A 154 1.25 3.07 -9.24
CA ALA A 154 2.29 3.95 -9.75
C ALA A 154 1.76 5.15 -10.55
N THR A 155 0.45 5.42 -10.57
CA THR A 155 -0.08 6.69 -11.06
C THR A 155 0.01 7.81 -10.03
N SER A 156 0.18 7.45 -8.75
CA SER A 156 0.37 8.42 -7.67
C SER A 156 1.63 9.26 -7.81
N ASN A 157 1.59 10.44 -7.18
CA ASN A 157 2.79 11.20 -6.86
C ASN A 157 3.45 10.53 -5.65
N PRO A 158 4.66 9.96 -5.78
CA PRO A 158 5.26 9.17 -4.72
C PRO A 158 5.62 9.99 -3.48
N TYR A 159 5.92 11.28 -3.63
CA TYR A 159 6.18 12.15 -2.48
C TYR A 159 4.93 12.26 -1.60
N LEU A 160 3.78 12.54 -2.22
CA LEU A 160 2.50 12.68 -1.51
C LEU A 160 2.01 11.33 -0.99
N ALA A 161 2.07 10.28 -1.81
CA ALA A 161 1.65 8.94 -1.43
C ALA A 161 2.42 8.42 -0.21
N PHE A 162 3.75 8.59 -0.21
CA PHE A 162 4.58 8.10 0.89
C PHE A 162 4.38 8.93 2.16
N ALA A 163 4.23 10.25 2.04
CA ALA A 163 3.93 11.11 3.16
C ALA A 163 2.55 10.79 3.77
N ALA A 164 1.52 10.60 2.94
CA ALA A 164 0.17 10.27 3.41
C ALA A 164 0.13 8.94 4.17
N MET A 165 0.80 7.89 3.65
CA MET A 165 0.91 6.62 4.36
C MET A 165 1.66 6.76 5.69
N LEU A 166 2.74 7.56 5.73
CA LEU A 166 3.47 7.83 6.96
C LEU A 166 2.59 8.56 7.98
N CYS A 167 1.88 9.60 7.58
CA CYS A 167 0.99 10.37 8.46
C CYS A 167 -0.10 9.45 9.05
N ALA A 168 -0.75 8.62 8.22
CA ALA A 168 -1.76 7.67 8.69
C ALA A 168 -1.19 6.69 9.73
N GLY A 169 0.00 6.14 9.47
CA GLY A 169 0.63 5.23 10.41
C GLY A 169 1.12 5.90 11.70
N LEU A 170 1.56 7.16 11.63
CA LEU A 170 1.94 7.94 12.82
C LEU A 170 0.73 8.32 13.68
N ASP A 171 -0.41 8.68 13.08
CA ASP A 171 -1.67 8.86 13.80
C ASP A 171 -2.07 7.58 14.54
N GLY A 172 -1.95 6.44 13.84
CA GLY A 172 -2.08 5.09 14.40
C GLY A 172 -1.29 4.89 15.68
N ILE A 173 0.03 5.16 15.62
CA ILE A 173 0.93 5.04 16.77
C ILE A 173 0.54 6.00 17.89
N LYS A 174 0.26 7.25 17.58
CA LYS A 174 -0.07 8.30 18.55
C LYS A 174 -1.36 7.97 19.32
N ASN A 175 -2.38 7.53 18.60
CA ASN A 175 -3.71 7.25 19.15
C ASN A 175 -3.89 5.78 19.57
N LYS A 176 -2.83 4.96 19.46
CA LYS A 176 -2.85 3.52 19.79
C LYS A 176 -4.00 2.77 19.10
N ILE A 177 -4.19 3.04 17.82
CA ILE A 177 -5.30 2.47 17.05
C ILE A 177 -5.05 0.98 16.85
N ASP A 178 -5.95 0.15 17.36
CA ASP A 178 -5.91 -1.30 17.20
C ASP A 178 -6.33 -1.69 15.77
N PRO A 179 -5.50 -2.42 15.00
CA PRO A 179 -5.88 -2.91 13.68
C PRO A 179 -6.93 -4.05 13.72
N GLY A 180 -7.27 -4.55 14.90
CA GLY A 180 -8.14 -5.71 15.08
C GLY A 180 -7.40 -7.03 14.83
N GLU A 181 -8.15 -8.12 14.68
CA GLU A 181 -7.58 -9.44 14.42
C GLU A 181 -7.09 -9.58 12.96
N PRO A 182 -5.98 -10.31 12.74
CA PRO A 182 -5.45 -10.55 11.39
C PRO A 182 -6.37 -11.48 10.58
N LEU A 183 -6.39 -11.30 9.26
CA LEU A 183 -7.20 -12.11 8.33
C LEU A 183 -6.37 -13.23 7.68
N ASP A 184 -6.09 -14.28 8.44
CA ASP A 184 -5.31 -15.45 7.98
C ASP A 184 -6.10 -16.51 7.23
N LYS A 185 -7.37 -16.22 6.93
CA LYS A 185 -8.20 -17.07 6.09
C LYS A 185 -7.98 -16.73 4.61
N ASN A 186 -8.04 -17.74 3.76
CA ASN A 186 -8.17 -17.50 2.33
C ASN A 186 -9.49 -16.77 2.08
N ILE A 187 -9.43 -15.54 1.56
CA ILE A 187 -10.63 -14.72 1.38
C ILE A 187 -11.62 -15.33 0.39
N TYR A 188 -11.13 -16.19 -0.51
CA TYR A 188 -11.95 -16.88 -1.50
C TYR A 188 -12.76 -18.02 -0.87
N GLU A 189 -12.40 -18.43 0.35
CA GLU A 189 -13.09 -19.45 1.14
C GLU A 189 -14.00 -18.83 2.22
N LEU A 190 -13.99 -17.49 2.37
CA LEU A 190 -14.89 -16.80 3.28
C LEU A 190 -16.31 -16.81 2.73
N SER A 191 -17.28 -17.04 3.62
CA SER A 191 -18.69 -16.84 3.28
C SER A 191 -18.96 -15.37 2.95
N PRO A 192 -19.98 -15.05 2.13
CA PRO A 192 -20.39 -13.67 1.87
C PRO A 192 -20.67 -12.86 3.14
N GLU A 193 -21.19 -13.51 4.19
CA GLU A 193 -21.48 -12.92 5.49
C GLU A 193 -20.21 -12.56 6.28
N GLU A 194 -19.18 -13.39 6.21
CA GLU A 194 -17.87 -13.07 6.80
C GLU A 194 -17.17 -11.96 6.01
N LEU A 195 -17.25 -12.01 4.68
CA LEU A 195 -16.62 -11.01 3.81
C LEU A 195 -17.24 -9.62 4.02
N ALA A 196 -18.56 -9.54 4.20
CA ALA A 196 -19.28 -8.27 4.44
C ALA A 196 -18.86 -7.56 5.73
N LYS A 197 -18.24 -8.28 6.68
CA LYS A 197 -17.72 -7.71 7.93
C LYS A 197 -16.31 -7.12 7.78
N VAL A 198 -15.62 -7.45 6.69
CA VAL A 198 -14.28 -6.91 6.42
C VAL A 198 -14.43 -5.56 5.73
N PRO A 199 -13.90 -4.47 6.30
CA PRO A 199 -13.94 -3.17 5.64
C PRO A 199 -13.25 -3.25 4.27
N SER A 200 -13.78 -2.52 3.29
CA SER A 200 -13.28 -2.56 1.92
C SER A 200 -12.80 -1.18 1.45
N THR A 201 -11.92 -1.19 0.45
CA THR A 201 -11.46 0.03 -0.22
C THR A 201 -12.64 0.74 -0.92
N PRO A 202 -12.61 2.07 -1.08
CA PRO A 202 -13.60 2.77 -1.91
C PRO A 202 -13.68 2.18 -3.32
N GLY A 203 -14.89 2.11 -3.87
CA GLY A 203 -15.14 1.57 -5.21
C GLY A 203 -14.86 2.53 -6.37
N SER A 204 -14.60 3.81 -6.07
CA SER A 204 -14.35 4.87 -7.05
C SER A 204 -13.42 5.95 -6.50
N LEU A 205 -12.87 6.76 -7.41
CA LEU A 205 -12.08 7.93 -7.05
C LEU A 205 -12.92 8.96 -6.29
N ASP A 206 -14.16 9.20 -6.71
CA ASP A 206 -15.07 10.13 -6.03
C ASP A 206 -15.30 9.73 -4.58
N ALA A 207 -15.57 8.45 -4.31
CA ALA A 207 -15.76 7.95 -2.95
C ALA A 207 -14.49 8.09 -2.08
N ALA A 208 -13.30 7.95 -2.67
CA ALA A 208 -12.05 8.19 -1.94
C ALA A 208 -11.79 9.68 -1.69
N LEU A 209 -12.11 10.55 -2.65
CA LEU A 209 -12.02 12.01 -2.48
C LEU A 209 -12.99 12.50 -1.39
N GLU A 210 -14.22 11.99 -1.36
CA GLU A 210 -15.17 12.27 -0.27
C GLU A 210 -14.64 11.78 1.09
N ALA A 211 -13.97 10.63 1.11
CA ALA A 211 -13.34 10.12 2.34
C ALA A 211 -12.18 11.02 2.78
N LEU A 212 -11.36 11.50 1.85
CA LEU A 212 -10.29 12.45 2.12
C LEU A 212 -10.84 13.78 2.66
N GLU A 213 -11.89 14.33 2.04
CA GLU A 213 -12.54 15.55 2.52
C GLU A 213 -13.03 15.40 3.96
N LYS A 214 -13.59 14.23 4.32
CA LYS A 214 -14.10 13.95 5.67
C LYS A 214 -13.01 13.59 6.70
N ASP A 215 -11.87 13.09 6.24
CA ASP A 215 -10.80 12.54 7.08
C ASP A 215 -9.41 12.93 6.55
N HIS A 216 -9.04 14.20 6.70
CA HIS A 216 -7.70 14.71 6.34
C HIS A 216 -6.93 15.30 7.53
N ALA A 217 -7.50 15.33 8.73
CA ALA A 217 -6.85 15.90 9.91
C ALA A 217 -5.51 15.20 10.25
N PHE A 218 -5.42 13.89 10.02
CA PHE A 218 -4.19 13.13 10.21
C PHE A 218 -3.05 13.56 9.26
N LEU A 219 -3.38 14.17 8.11
CA LEU A 219 -2.41 14.68 7.13
C LEU A 219 -1.93 16.09 7.50
N THR A 220 -2.82 16.92 8.03
CA THR A 220 -2.51 18.30 8.39
C THR A 220 -1.86 18.41 9.76
N GLU A 221 -1.92 17.35 10.59
CA GLU A 221 -1.21 17.30 11.85
C GLU A 221 0.31 17.51 11.65
N GLY A 222 0.86 18.55 12.28
CA GLY A 222 2.27 18.91 12.16
C GLY A 222 2.64 19.72 10.90
N GLY A 223 1.65 20.12 10.09
CA GLY A 223 1.85 20.98 8.92
C GLY A 223 2.54 20.28 7.74
N VAL A 224 2.45 18.95 7.66
CA VAL A 224 3.01 18.17 6.54
C VAL A 224 2.21 18.42 5.27
N PHE A 225 0.89 18.36 5.37
CA PHE A 225 -0.06 18.82 4.36
C PHE A 225 -0.74 20.10 4.86
N SER A 226 -1.08 21.00 3.94
CA SER A 226 -2.02 22.09 4.22
C SER A 226 -3.45 21.60 3.99
N GLU A 227 -4.43 22.35 4.49
CA GLU A 227 -5.81 22.27 3.98
C GLU A 227 -5.88 22.58 2.48
#